data_AF-A0A2M7X7F5-F1
#
_entry.id   AF-A0A2M7X7F5-F1
#
_cell.length_a   1.000
_cell.length_b   1.000
_cell.length_c   1.000
_cell.angle_alpha   90.00
_cell.angle_beta   90.00
_cell.angle_gamma   90.00
#
_symmetry.space_group_name_H-M   'P 1'
#
loop_
_entity.id
_entity.type
_entity.pdbx_description
1 polymer ?
#
loop_
_entity_poly.entity_id
_entity_poly.type
_entity_poly.pdbx_seq_one_letter_code
_entity_poly.pdbx_strand_id
1 'polypeptide(L)'
;MGQYTGAVNASQPPSLLHTAASLRALEAVLMQRCASDAFALMQSAGRAACQRARVLWPEASIWRIFCGSGNNGGDGLVLATEALRVGKQVQLLRTDANTMAAVAEQALQQFLAAGGVVHDLLDQERLPNP
;
A
#
# COMPACT_ATOMS: atom_id res chain seq x y z
N MET A 1 -39.87 16.57 28.08
CA MET A 1 -38.46 16.67 27.61
C MET A 1 -37.98 15.24 27.40
N GLY A 2 -38.19 14.73 26.19
CA GLY A 2 -38.17 13.30 25.86
C GLY A 2 -36.79 12.78 25.49
N GLN A 3 -36.53 11.54 25.89
CA GLN A 3 -35.27 10.80 25.80
C GLN A 3 -34.94 10.42 24.35
N TYR A 4 -33.69 10.59 23.93
CA TYR A 4 -33.20 10.06 22.66
C TYR A 4 -32.83 8.58 22.81
N THR A 5 -33.67 7.74 22.22
CA THR A 5 -33.44 6.33 21.95
C THR A 5 -32.54 6.21 20.72
N GLY A 6 -31.41 5.52 20.82
CA GLY A 6 -30.55 5.18 19.68
C GLY A 6 -29.99 3.78 19.86
N ALA A 7 -30.59 2.80 19.20
CA ALA A 7 -30.12 1.42 19.17
C ALA A 7 -28.73 1.36 18.53
N VAL A 8 -27.73 0.90 19.28
CA VAL A 8 -26.40 0.60 18.75
C VAL A 8 -26.47 -0.66 17.90
N ASN A 9 -26.26 -0.51 16.59
CA ASN A 9 -26.24 -1.59 15.62
C ASN A 9 -24.94 -2.40 15.76
N ALA A 10 -25.05 -3.70 16.04
CA ALA A 10 -23.92 -4.59 16.38
C ALA A 10 -22.98 -4.93 15.20
N SER A 11 -23.09 -4.24 14.07
CA SER A 11 -22.35 -4.53 12.82
C SER A 11 -21.27 -3.50 12.46
N GLN A 12 -21.04 -2.47 13.29
CA GLN A 12 -19.92 -1.55 13.12
C GLN A 12 -18.80 -1.94 14.10
N PRO A 13 -17.57 -2.24 13.64
CA PRO A 13 -16.45 -2.29 14.57
C PRO A 13 -16.34 -0.92 15.25
N PRO A 14 -16.08 -0.86 16.57
CA PRO A 14 -15.94 0.40 17.27
C PRO A 14 -14.90 1.24 16.55
N SER A 15 -15.26 2.48 16.20
CA SER A 15 -14.40 3.44 15.51
C SER A 15 -13.35 4.00 16.48
N LEU A 16 -12.54 3.14 17.06
CA LEU A 16 -11.29 3.54 17.71
C LEU A 16 -10.32 3.90 16.59
N LEU A 17 -10.38 5.16 16.18
CA LEU A 17 -9.34 5.75 15.34
C LEU A 17 -8.06 5.82 16.18
N HIS A 18 -7.20 4.83 16.00
CA HIS A 18 -5.88 4.84 16.60
C HIS A 18 -4.98 5.85 15.90
N THR A 19 -4.17 6.56 16.67
CA THR A 19 -3.12 7.40 16.07
C THR A 19 -2.13 6.49 15.31
N ALA A 20 -1.48 7.02 14.27
CA ALA A 20 -0.45 6.28 13.55
C ALA A 20 0.67 5.78 14.49
N ALA A 21 1.00 6.54 15.53
CA ALA A 21 1.97 6.15 16.54
C ALA A 21 1.48 4.95 17.38
N SER A 22 0.21 4.97 17.81
CA SER A 22 -0.41 3.88 18.56
C SER A 22 -0.48 2.59 17.74
N LEU A 23 -0.80 2.69 16.44
CA LEU A 23 -0.80 1.55 15.52
C LEU A 23 0.59 0.96 15.34
N ARG A 24 1.61 1.79 15.08
CA ARG A 24 3.00 1.32 14.95
C ARG A 24 3.50 0.62 16.22
N ALA A 25 3.18 1.16 17.39
CA ALA A 25 3.55 0.55 18.66
C ALA A 25 2.87 -0.81 18.86
N LEU A 26 1.58 -0.91 18.51
CA LEU A 26 0.83 -2.16 18.56
C LEU A 26 1.39 -3.17 17.56
N GLU A 27 1.64 -2.76 16.32
CA GLU A 27 2.26 -3.59 15.27
C GLU A 27 3.64 -4.10 15.70
N ALA A 28 4.48 -3.26 16.32
CA ALA A 28 5.78 -3.68 16.83
C ALA A 28 5.65 -4.78 17.90
N VAL A 29 4.70 -4.63 18.82
CA VAL A 29 4.42 -5.66 19.85
C VAL A 29 3.87 -6.94 19.22
N LEU A 30 2.99 -6.81 18.22
CA LEU A 30 2.41 -7.96 17.53
C LEU A 30 3.44 -8.69 16.66
N MET A 31 4.32 -7.98 15.96
CA MET A 31 5.41 -8.59 15.19
C MET A 31 6.38 -9.36 16.07
N GLN A 32 6.65 -8.88 17.29
CA GLN A 32 7.48 -9.60 18.28
C GLN A 32 6.81 -10.87 18.82
N ARG A 33 5.47 -10.89 18.91
CA ARG A 33 4.69 -12.00 19.50
C ARG A 33 4.18 -13.00 18.47
N CYS A 34 3.95 -12.54 17.25
CA CYS A 34 3.32 -13.23 16.14
C CYS A 34 4.14 -12.93 14.88
N ALA A 35 5.38 -13.45 14.81
CA ALA A 35 6.30 -13.23 13.69
C ALA A 35 5.83 -13.81 12.34
N SER A 36 4.57 -14.21 12.23
CA SER A 36 4.02 -14.92 11.09
C SER A 36 3.42 -13.94 10.09
N ASP A 37 4.30 -13.53 9.18
CA ASP A 37 4.03 -13.11 7.80
C ASP A 37 3.62 -11.65 7.55
N ALA A 38 4.49 -10.72 7.98
CA ALA A 38 4.41 -9.30 7.60
C ALA A 38 4.31 -9.10 6.08
N PHE A 39 4.90 -9.99 5.28
CA PHE A 39 4.81 -9.93 3.83
C PHE A 39 3.42 -10.33 3.32
N ALA A 40 2.76 -11.35 3.88
CA ALA A 40 1.37 -11.68 3.55
C ALA A 40 0.40 -10.55 3.89
N LEU A 41 0.62 -9.83 5.00
CA LEU A 41 -0.17 -8.65 5.33
C LEU A 41 0.00 -7.55 4.28
N MET A 42 1.24 -7.22 3.94
CA MET A 42 1.57 -6.26 2.87
C MET A 42 0.93 -6.66 1.54
N GLN A 43 1.03 -7.94 1.18
CA GLN A 43 0.41 -8.50 -0.01
C GLN A 43 -1.12 -8.34 0.01
N SER A 44 -1.76 -8.56 1.16
CA SER A 44 -3.19 -8.41 1.32
C SER A 44 -3.61 -6.94 1.15
N ALA A 45 -2.90 -6.02 1.79
CA ALA A 45 -3.14 -4.57 1.69
C ALA A 45 -2.99 -4.07 0.25
N GLY A 46 -1.87 -4.41 -0.42
CA GLY A 46 -1.62 -4.01 -1.80
C GLY A 46 -2.65 -4.57 -2.79
N ARG A 47 -3.06 -5.84 -2.65
CA ARG A 47 -4.12 -6.45 -3.47
C ARG A 47 -5.46 -5.74 -3.28
N ALA A 48 -5.87 -5.50 -2.03
CA ALA A 48 -7.12 -4.81 -1.74
C ALA A 48 -7.11 -3.38 -2.31
N ALA A 49 -6.00 -2.67 -2.20
CA ALA A 49 -5.83 -1.35 -2.76
C ALA A 49 -5.89 -1.36 -4.30
N CYS A 50 -5.26 -2.32 -4.98
CA CYS A 50 -5.37 -2.50 -6.43
C CYS A 50 -6.81 -2.77 -6.87
N GLN A 51 -7.51 -3.68 -6.19
CA GLN A 51 -8.91 -4.00 -6.48
C GLN A 51 -9.79 -2.75 -6.34
N ARG A 52 -9.61 -1.98 -5.25
CA ARG A 52 -10.37 -0.75 -5.03
C ARG A 52 -10.07 0.30 -6.09
N ALA A 53 -8.81 0.50 -6.45
CA ALA A 53 -8.40 1.47 -7.46
C ALA A 53 -9.00 1.14 -8.84
N ARG A 54 -9.08 -0.13 -9.23
CA ARG A 54 -9.73 -0.56 -10.48
C ARG A 54 -11.23 -0.23 -10.53
N VAL A 55 -11.90 -0.28 -9.40
CA VAL A 55 -13.34 0.07 -9.29
C VAL A 55 -13.54 1.59 -9.37
N LEU A 56 -12.65 2.36 -8.72
CA LEU A 56 -12.74 3.82 -8.69
C LEU A 56 -12.33 4.47 -10.01
N TRP A 57 -11.35 3.90 -10.71
CA TRP A 57 -10.78 4.45 -11.94
C TRP A 57 -10.67 3.37 -13.03
N PRO A 58 -11.80 2.86 -13.56
CA PRO A 58 -11.79 1.78 -14.54
C PRO A 58 -11.03 2.15 -15.83
N GLU A 59 -11.22 3.39 -16.29
CA GLU A 59 -10.64 3.91 -17.54
C GLU A 59 -9.16 4.29 -17.44
N ALA A 60 -8.59 4.34 -16.24
CA ALA A 60 -7.17 4.67 -16.08
C ALA A 60 -6.31 3.49 -16.57
N SER A 61 -5.69 3.63 -17.74
CA SER A 61 -4.80 2.64 -18.34
C SER A 61 -3.36 2.72 -17.82
N ILE A 62 -2.93 3.92 -17.39
CA ILE A 62 -1.57 4.21 -16.91
C ILE A 62 -1.65 4.67 -15.46
N TRP A 63 -0.93 3.97 -14.58
CA TRP A 63 -0.91 4.20 -13.15
C TRP A 63 0.48 4.69 -12.74
N ARG A 64 0.52 5.86 -12.10
CA ARG A 64 1.73 6.39 -11.48
C ARG A 64 1.63 6.17 -9.98
N ILE A 65 2.57 5.41 -9.44
CA ILE A 65 2.54 4.97 -8.04
C ILE A 65 3.78 5.55 -7.35
N PHE A 66 3.55 6.33 -6.30
CA PHE A 66 4.63 6.94 -5.53
C PHE A 66 4.87 6.11 -4.28
N CYS A 67 6.08 5.56 -4.16
CA CYS A 67 6.47 4.71 -3.04
C CYS A 67 7.62 5.35 -2.26
N GLY A 68 7.51 5.34 -0.93
CA GLY A 68 8.65 5.60 -0.04
C GLY A 68 9.37 4.31 0.35
N SER A 69 10.41 4.43 1.15
CA SER A 69 11.24 3.31 1.64
C SER A 69 10.59 2.41 2.72
N GLY A 70 9.49 2.82 3.33
CA GLY A 70 8.82 2.09 4.43
C GLY A 70 7.79 1.03 3.99
N ASN A 71 7.12 0.41 4.97
CA ASN A 71 6.12 -0.65 4.74
C ASN A 71 5.00 -0.24 3.77
N ASN A 72 4.49 0.99 3.87
CA ASN A 72 3.48 1.52 2.94
C ASN A 72 3.99 1.58 1.48
N GLY A 73 5.29 1.82 1.29
CA GLY A 73 5.90 1.75 -0.02
C GLY A 73 5.91 0.33 -0.57
N GLY A 74 6.10 -0.66 0.31
CA GLY A 74 5.92 -2.08 0.00
C GLY A 74 4.48 -2.43 -0.41
N ASP A 75 3.46 -1.90 0.27
CA ASP A 75 2.06 -2.07 -0.16
C ASP A 75 1.83 -1.52 -1.57
N GLY A 76 2.41 -0.35 -1.86
CA GLY A 76 2.39 0.28 -3.18
C GLY A 76 3.09 -0.56 -4.25
N LEU A 77 4.20 -1.23 -3.92
CA LEU A 77 4.90 -2.15 -4.81
C LEU A 77 4.09 -3.41 -5.12
N VAL A 78 3.39 -3.96 -4.12
CA VAL A 78 2.43 -5.05 -4.35
C VAL A 78 1.30 -4.58 -5.27
N LEU A 79 0.70 -3.42 -4.99
CA LEU A 79 -0.35 -2.84 -5.84
C LEU A 79 0.15 -2.67 -7.28
N ALA A 80 1.37 -2.16 -7.46
CA ALA A 80 2.02 -1.98 -8.76
C ALA A 80 2.17 -3.30 -9.51
N THR A 81 2.61 -4.35 -8.80
CA THR A 81 2.76 -5.70 -9.35
C THR A 81 1.42 -6.26 -9.82
N GLU A 82 0.37 -6.13 -9.01
CA GLU A 82 -0.98 -6.58 -9.35
C GLU A 82 -1.57 -5.79 -10.53
N ALA A 83 -1.31 -4.48 -10.60
CA ALA A 83 -1.74 -3.63 -11.70
C ALA A 83 -1.11 -4.07 -13.04
N LEU A 84 0.19 -4.39 -13.05
CA LEU A 84 0.87 -4.96 -14.23
C LEU A 84 0.21 -6.28 -14.67
N ARG A 85 -0.08 -7.18 -13.71
CA ARG A 85 -0.70 -8.49 -13.99
C ARG A 85 -2.08 -8.38 -14.65
N VAL A 86 -2.83 -7.33 -14.36
CA VAL A 86 -4.14 -7.07 -14.98
C VAL A 86 -4.06 -6.15 -16.21
N GLY A 87 -2.85 -5.95 -16.75
CA GLY A 87 -2.62 -5.24 -18.02
C GLY A 87 -2.63 -3.71 -17.91
N LYS A 88 -2.53 -3.13 -16.70
CA LYS A 88 -2.28 -1.69 -16.56
C LYS A 88 -0.82 -1.39 -16.86
N GLN A 89 -0.56 -0.23 -17.44
CA GLN A 89 0.79 0.31 -17.55
C GLN A 89 1.14 0.97 -16.21
N VAL A 90 2.31 0.65 -15.66
CA VAL A 90 2.71 1.15 -14.33
C VAL A 90 4.05 1.85 -14.41
N GLN A 91 4.10 3.06 -13.86
CA GLN A 91 5.33 3.79 -13.59
C GLN A 91 5.45 3.95 -12.08
N LEU A 92 6.45 3.32 -11.47
CA LEU A 92 6.70 3.46 -10.05
C LEU A 92 7.76 4.53 -9.79
N LEU A 93 7.44 5.46 -8.91
CA LEU A 93 8.28 6.61 -8.56
C LEU A 93 8.71 6.47 -7.10
N ARG A 94 10.01 6.27 -6.89
CA ARG A 94 10.59 6.20 -5.55
C ARG A 94 10.85 7.62 -5.03
N THR A 95 10.25 7.94 -3.89
CA THR A 95 10.23 9.31 -3.32
C THR A 95 11.47 9.64 -2.48
N ASP A 96 12.19 8.64 -1.99
CA ASP A 96 13.43 8.80 -1.22
C ASP A 96 14.43 7.66 -1.52
N ALA A 97 15.73 7.97 -1.54
CA ALA A 97 16.80 6.99 -1.74
C ALA A 97 17.23 6.29 -0.44
N ASN A 98 16.40 6.35 0.60
CA ASN A 98 16.70 5.76 1.91
C ASN A 98 16.67 4.22 1.83
N THR A 99 17.34 3.58 2.79
CA THR A 99 17.30 2.12 2.95
C THR A 99 15.86 1.64 3.11
N MET A 100 15.45 0.71 2.25
CA MET A 100 14.11 0.14 2.31
C MET A 100 13.96 -0.81 3.50
N ALA A 101 12.74 -0.86 4.06
CA ALA A 101 12.38 -1.93 4.98
C ALA A 101 12.47 -3.29 4.25
N ALA A 102 12.98 -4.33 4.91
CA ALA A 102 13.23 -5.64 4.30
C ALA A 102 11.99 -6.23 3.58
N VAL A 103 10.81 -6.07 4.16
CA VAL A 103 9.55 -6.54 3.57
C VAL A 103 9.18 -5.75 2.30
N ALA A 104 9.49 -4.45 2.27
CA ALA A 104 9.30 -3.61 1.09
C ALA A 104 10.34 -3.93 -0.01
N GLU A 105 11.56 -4.31 0.36
CA GLU A 105 12.59 -4.77 -0.58
C GLU A 105 12.17 -6.08 -1.26
N GLN A 106 11.57 -7.02 -0.52
CA GLN A 106 10.97 -8.22 -1.11
C GLN A 106 9.86 -7.87 -2.12
N ALA A 107 8.99 -6.91 -1.80
CA ALA A 107 7.97 -6.43 -2.73
C ALA A 107 8.58 -5.77 -3.98
N LEU A 108 9.69 -5.05 -3.82
CA LEU A 108 10.44 -4.47 -4.92
C LEU A 108 10.99 -5.54 -5.86
N GLN A 109 11.59 -6.59 -5.31
CA GLN A 109 12.09 -7.72 -6.11
C GLN A 109 10.96 -8.37 -6.92
N GLN A 110 9.77 -8.56 -6.33
CA GLN A 110 8.62 -9.10 -7.05
C GLN A 110 8.10 -8.17 -8.16
N PHE A 111 8.08 -6.86 -7.91
CA PHE A 111 7.69 -5.88 -8.91
C PHE A 111 8.63 -5.87 -10.11
N LEU A 112 9.95 -5.87 -9.86
CA LEU A 112 10.96 -5.93 -10.92
C LEU A 112 10.87 -7.25 -11.70
N ALA A 113 10.68 -8.38 -11.01
CA ALA A 113 10.51 -9.69 -11.65
C ALA A 113 9.24 -9.77 -12.52
N ALA A 114 8.20 -8.98 -12.21
CA ALA A 114 7.00 -8.85 -13.03
C ALA A 114 7.18 -7.91 -14.24
N GLY A 115 8.39 -7.41 -14.49
CA GLY A 115 8.71 -6.48 -15.58
C GLY A 115 8.46 -5.01 -15.23
N GLY A 116 8.27 -4.69 -13.96
CA GLY A 116 8.10 -3.31 -13.49
C GLY A 116 9.37 -2.48 -13.62
N VAL A 117 9.20 -1.17 -13.81
CA VAL A 117 10.28 -0.19 -13.88
C VAL A 117 10.12 0.80 -12.73
N VAL A 118 11.24 1.08 -12.05
CA VAL A 118 11.32 2.06 -10.97
C VAL A 118 12.08 3.28 -11.47
N HIS A 119 11.52 4.45 -11.20
CA HIS A 119 12.12 5.75 -11.46
C HIS A 119 12.39 6.45 -10.13
N ASP A 120 13.55 7.08 -9.99
CA ASP A 120 13.81 7.94 -8.83
C ASP A 120 13.16 9.30 -9.05
N LEU A 121 12.35 9.72 -8.07
CA LEU A 121 11.64 11.00 -8.15
C LEU A 121 12.60 12.20 -8.09
N LEU A 122 13.82 12.02 -7.56
CA LEU A 122 14.81 13.09 -7.47
C LEU A 122 15.58 13.32 -8.77
N ASP A 123 15.51 12.40 -9.73
CA ASP A 123 16.20 12.51 -11.03
C ASP A 123 15.39 13.25 -12.10
N GLN A 124 14.52 14.19 -11.71
CA GLN A 124 13.56 14.82 -12.63
C GLN A 124 14.22 15.82 -13.60
N GLU A 125 14.60 15.35 -14.77
CA GLU A 125 14.16 16.01 -16.00
C GLU A 125 12.90 15.30 -16.51
N ARG A 126 11.73 15.78 -16.03
CA ARG A 126 10.39 15.49 -16.58
C ARG A 126 9.86 14.06 -16.31
N LEU A 127 8.68 13.97 -15.70
CA LEU A 127 7.92 12.70 -15.58
C LEU A 127 7.84 12.02 -16.96
N PRO A 128 8.14 10.71 -17.08
CA PRO A 128 8.10 10.03 -18.37
C PRO A 128 6.70 10.16 -19.00
N ASN A 129 6.69 10.63 -20.24
CA ASN A 129 5.47 10.75 -21.02
C ASN A 129 4.87 9.33 -21.24
N PRO A 130 3.53 9.24 -21.28
CA PRO A 130 2.84 7.97 -21.53
C PRO A 130 3.13 7.42 -22.92
#